data_AF-A0A941I2Y4-F1
#
_entry.id   AF-A0A941I2Y4-F1
#
_cell.length_a   1.000
_cell.length_b   1.000
_cell.length_c   1.000
_cell.angle_alpha   90.00
_cell.angle_beta   90.00
_cell.angle_gamma   90.00
#
_symmetry.space_group_name_H-M   'P 1'
#
loop_
_entity.id
_entity.type
_entity.pdbx_description
1 polymer ?
#
loop_
_entity_poly.entity_id
_entity_poly.type
_entity_poly.pdbx_seq_one_letter_code
_entity_poly.pdbx_strand_id
1 'polypeptide(L)' 'MLFLYTCKQAHQKLSENLDRQLSLTERAQLKLHLSMCASCSNFKTQMQTIRMAMKQMAAGKSSDQDPQ' A
#
# COMPACT_ATOMS: atom_id res chain seq x y z
N MET A 1 13.01 13.98 -16.10
CA MET A 1 13.70 13.83 -14.79
C MET A 1 14.09 12.38 -14.62
N LEU A 2 15.40 12.08 -14.62
CA LEU A 2 15.95 10.73 -14.67
C LEU A 2 16.30 10.19 -13.28
N PHE A 3 15.47 10.44 -12.27
CA PHE A 3 15.73 10.00 -10.90
C PHE A 3 14.46 9.42 -10.29
N LEU A 4 14.41 8.09 -10.29
CA LEU A 4 13.50 7.22 -9.53
C LEU A 4 12.04 7.24 -9.97
N TYR A 5 11.35 6.11 -9.72
CA TYR A 5 10.11 5.65 -10.38
C TYR A 5 9.21 6.73 -10.98
N THR A 6 8.65 6.49 -12.16
CA THR A 6 7.51 7.29 -12.63
C THR A 6 6.30 7.10 -11.71
N CYS A 7 5.33 8.01 -11.70
CA CYS A 7 4.10 7.85 -10.91
C CYS A 7 3.41 6.51 -11.20
N LYS A 8 3.39 6.07 -12.47
CA LYS A 8 2.85 4.78 -12.88
C LYS A 8 3.59 3.61 -12.21
N GLN A 9 4.91 3.64 -12.24
CA GLN A 9 5.74 2.62 -11.58
C GLN A 9 5.57 2.66 -10.05
N ALA A 10 5.45 3.84 -9.46
CA ALA A 10 5.20 3.99 -8.03
C ALA A 10 3.85 3.39 -7.61
N HIS A 11 2.79 3.64 -8.38
CA HIS A 11 1.47 3.02 -8.16
C HIS A 11 1.54 1.50 -8.28
N GLN A 12 2.23 1.00 -9.31
CA GLN A 12 2.44 -0.44 -9.48
C GLN A 12 3.18 -1.04 -8.30
N LYS A 13 4.27 -0.42 -7.82
CA LYS A 13 5.03 -0.90 -6.66
C LYS A 13 4.24 -0.81 -5.36
N LEU A 14 3.38 0.20 -5.20
CA LEU A 14 2.46 0.30 -4.07
C LEU A 14 1.45 -0.84 -4.07
N SER A 15 0.88 -1.19 -5.22
CA SER A 15 0.00 -2.36 -5.36
C SER A 15 0.75 -3.64 -5.07
N GLU A 16 1.90 -3.86 -5.72
CA GLU A 16 2.75 -5.03 -5.49
C GLU A 16 3.15 -5.17 -4.01
N ASN A 17 3.31 -4.07 -3.27
CA ASN A 17 3.63 -4.13 -1.84
C ASN A 17 2.50 -4.70 -0.97
N LEU A 18 1.26 -4.67 -1.44
CA LEU A 18 0.12 -5.27 -0.74
C LEU A 18 0.08 -6.78 -0.89
N ASP A 19 0.53 -7.26 -2.05
CA ASP A 19 0.48 -8.67 -2.46
C ASP A 19 1.77 -9.41 -2.11
N ARG A 20 2.92 -8.74 -2.27
CA ARG A 20 4.25 -9.28 -1.98
C ARG A 20 5.12 -8.31 -1.21
N GLN A 21 6.19 -8.84 -0.62
CA GLN A 21 7.23 -7.99 -0.08
C GLN A 21 8.08 -7.41 -1.21
N LEU A 22 8.26 -6.09 -1.18
CA LEU A 22 9.23 -5.40 -2.03
C LEU A 22 10.64 -5.63 -1.50
N SER A 23 11.62 -5.75 -2.40
CA SER A 23 13.03 -5.76 -2.04
C SER A 23 13.45 -4.43 -1.39
N LEU A 24 14.58 -4.43 -0.68
CA LEU A 24 15.10 -3.23 -0.03
C LEU A 24 15.33 -2.09 -1.04
N THR A 25 15.86 -2.43 -2.22
CA THR A 25 16.06 -1.48 -3.32
C THR A 25 14.72 -0.90 -3.80
N GLU A 26 13.74 -1.74 -4.12
CA GLU A 26 12.41 -1.27 -4.56
C GLU A 26 11.76 -0.36 -3.51
N ARG A 27 11.88 -0.69 -2.22
CA ARG A 27 11.37 0.14 -1.13
C ARG A 27 12.07 1.49 -1.05
N ALA A 28 13.41 1.52 -1.19
CA ALA A 28 14.17 2.77 -1.15
C ALA A 28 13.79 3.69 -2.33
N GLN A 29 13.69 3.12 -3.53
CA GLN A 29 13.31 3.85 -4.73
C GLN A 29 11.89 4.41 -4.65
N LEU A 30 10.95 3.61 -4.15
CA LEU A 30 9.57 4.03 -3.92
C LEU A 30 9.51 5.14 -2.86
N LYS A 31 10.23 5.01 -1.74
CA LYS A 31 10.27 6.04 -0.70
C LYS A 31 10.77 7.38 -1.23
N LEU A 32 11.81 7.40 -2.08
CA LEU A 32 12.26 8.65 -2.66
C LEU A 32 11.15 9.28 -3.51
N HIS A 33 10.51 8.52 -4.38
CA HIS A 33 9.41 9.05 -5.20
C HIS A 33 8.28 9.64 -4.35
N LEU A 34 7.87 8.93 -3.29
CA LEU A 34 6.81 9.40 -2.40
C LEU A 34 7.17 10.66 -1.62
N SER A 35 8.46 10.89 -1.34
CA SER A 35 8.92 12.12 -0.67
C SER A 35 8.79 13.36 -1.56
N MET A 36 8.83 13.21 -2.88
CA MET A 36 8.73 14.32 -3.84
C MET A 36 7.37 14.44 -4.53
N CYS A 37 6.54 13.38 -4.51
CA CYS A 37 5.23 13.37 -5.15
C CYS A 37 4.11 13.20 -4.12
N ALA A 38 3.45 14.32 -3.79
CA ALA A 38 2.31 14.34 -2.87
C ALA A 38 1.16 13.44 -3.34
N SER A 39 0.85 13.41 -4.64
CA SER A 39 -0.22 12.58 -5.19
C SER A 39 0.02 11.08 -4.94
N CYS A 40 1.25 10.60 -5.15
CA CYS A 40 1.59 9.20 -4.89
C CYS A 40 1.62 8.90 -3.37
N SER A 41 2.04 9.86 -2.53
CA SER A 41 1.96 9.73 -1.07
C SER A 41 0.51 9.61 -0.57
N ASN A 42 -0.39 10.40 -1.14
CA ASN A 42 -1.83 10.32 -0.85
C ASN A 42 -2.41 8.97 -1.30
N PHE A 43 -2.03 8.48 -2.48
CA PHE A 43 -2.45 7.17 -2.97
C PHE A 43 -2.00 6.03 -2.04
N LYS A 44 -0.75 6.07 -1.55
CA LYS A 44 -0.26 5.12 -0.54
C LYS A 44 -1.15 5.13 0.71
N THR A 45 -1.49 6.32 1.21
CA THR A 45 -2.32 6.46 2.42
C THR A 45 -3.72 5.89 2.20
N GLN A 46 -4.35 6.19 1.05
CA GLN A 46 -5.66 5.62 0.69
C GLN A 46 -5.64 4.09 0.72
N MET A 47 -4.59 3.50 0.15
CA MET A 47 -4.48 2.05 0.08
C MET A 47 -4.26 1.41 1.46
N GLN A 48 -3.54 2.08 2.36
CA GLN A 48 -3.40 1.67 3.75
C GLN A 48 -4.75 1.73 4.49
N THR A 49 -5.54 2.78 4.29
CA THR A 49 -6.88 2.92 4.86
C THR A 49 -7.79 1.76 4.45
N ILE A 50 -7.83 1.43 3.15
CA ILE A 50 -8.61 0.29 2.64
C ILE A 50 -8.15 -1.01 3.31
N ARG A 51 -6.84 -1.26 3.38
CA ARG A 51 -6.29 -2.47 4.00
C ARG A 51 -6.63 -2.56 5.49
N MET A 52 -6.60 -1.43 6.21
CA MET A 52 -6.98 -1.38 7.63
C MET A 52 -8.47 -1.64 7.82
N ALA A 53 -9.34 -1.05 7.00
CA ALA A 53 -10.77 -1.31 7.03
C ALA A 53 -11.08 -2.79 6.78
N MET A 54 -10.46 -3.40 5.75
CA MET A 54 -10.60 -4.83 5.46
C MET A 54 -10.14 -5.72 6.62
N LYS A 55 -9.01 -5.40 7.24
CA LYS A 55 -8.53 -6.13 8.43
C LYS A 55 -9.49 -6.01 9.61
N GLN A 56 -10.06 -4.84 9.85
CA GLN A 56 -11.03 -4.64 10.92
C GLN A 56 -12.32 -5.41 10.65
N MET A 57 -12.80 -5.47 9.41
CA MET A 57 -13.95 -6.30 9.03
C MET A 57 -13.66 -7.80 9.23
N ALA A 58 -12.48 -8.26 8.85
CA ALA A 58 -12.06 -9.64 9.08
C ALA A 58 -11.90 -9.97 10.57
N ALA A 59 -11.39 -9.03 11.38
CA ALA A 59 -11.23 -9.18 12.82
C ALA A 59 -12.56 -9.09 13.58
N GLY A 60 -13.46 -8.20 13.16
CA GLY A 60 -14.82 -8.06 13.71
C GLY A 60 -15.72 -9.27 13.45
N LYS A 61 -15.31 -10.19 12.56
CA LYS A 61 -15.97 -11.47 12.31
C LYS A 61 -15.59 -12.57 13.33
N SER A 62 -14.96 -12.21 14.46
CA SER A 62 -14.52 -13.15 15.51
C SER A 62 -15.28 -13.02 16.85
N SER A 63 -16.42 -12.32 16.88
CA SER A 63 -17.30 -12.30 18.07
C SER A 63 -18.78 -12.34 17.73
N ASP A 64 -19.15 -13.06 16.66
CA ASP A 64 -20.52 -13.55 16.53
C ASP A 64 -20.45 -15.05 16.23
N GLN A 65 -20.68 -15.83 17.28
CA GLN A 65 -20.94 -17.24 17.21
C GLN A 65 -22.44 -17.39 16.91
N ASP A 66 -22.82 -18.03 15.81
CA ASP A 66 -23.99 -18.90 15.87
C ASP A 66 -23.84 -20.09 14.91
N PRO A 67 -24.24 -21.30 15.34
CA PRO A 67 -24.21 -22.53 14.59
C PRO A 67 -25.46 -22.67 13.71
N GLN A 68 -25.28 -23.18 12.49
CA GLN A 68 -26.17 -24.19 11.90
C GLN A 68 -25.49 -24.88 10.72
#